data_AF-A0A7R6X6A9-F1
#
_entry.id   AF-A0A7R6X6A9-F1
#
_cell.length_a   1.000
_cell.length_b   1.000
_cell.length_c   1.000
_cell.angle_alpha   90.00
_cell.angle_beta   90.00
_cell.angle_gamma   90.00
#
_symmetry.space_group_name_H-M   'P 1'
#
loop_
_entity.id
_entity.type
_entity.pdbx_description
1 polymer ?
#
loop_
_entity_poly.entity_id
_entity_poly.type
_entity_poly.pdbx_seq_one_letter_code
_entity_poly.pdbx_strand_id
1 'polypeptide(L)' 'MEPGFQAIVDCMLEAAWSRGETLRSLKRLIAADNMTQKENARTETQLAIARAMMRAGKPF' A
#
# COMPACT_ATOMS: atom_id res chain seq x y z
N MET A 1 -8.45 -3.91 -16.86
CA MET A 1 -7.88 -3.05 -15.80
C MET A 1 -9.05 -2.64 -14.93
N GLU A 2 -8.93 -2.63 -13.59
CA GLU A 2 -10.06 -2.17 -12.76
C GLU A 2 -10.41 -0.70 -13.07
N PRO A 3 -11.70 -0.32 -13.04
CA PRO A 3 -12.14 1.02 -13.42
C PRO A 3 -11.42 2.16 -12.70
N GLY A 4 -11.08 1.98 -11.42
CA GLY A 4 -10.36 2.98 -10.63
C GLY A 4 -8.95 3.28 -11.15
N PHE A 5 -8.22 2.26 -11.62
CA PHE A 5 -6.89 2.48 -12.19
C PHE A 5 -6.93 3.19 -13.53
N GLN A 6 -7.96 2.92 -14.34
CA GLN A 6 -8.12 3.60 -15.62
C GLN A 6 -8.37 5.10 -15.41
N ALA A 7 -9.21 5.47 -14.43
CA ALA A 7 -9.46 6.88 -14.10
C ALA A 7 -8.18 7.64 -13.69
N ILE A 8 -7.27 6.98 -12.97
CA ILE A 8 -5.97 7.57 -12.61
C ILE A 8 -5.10 7.75 -13.85
N VAL A 9 -5.02 6.73 -14.71
CA VAL A 9 -4.25 6.78 -15.96
C VAL A 9 -4.77 7.89 -16.86
N ASP A 10 -6.09 7.99 -17.04
CA ASP A 10 -6.72 9.00 -17.89
C ASP A 10 -6.43 10.41 -17.36
N CYS A 11 -6.57 10.65 -16.05
CA CYS A 11 -6.21 11.92 -15.41
C CYS A 11 -4.73 12.29 -15.65
N MET A 12 -3.81 11.33 -15.56
CA MET A 12 -2.39 11.59 -15.83
C MET A 12 -2.14 11.94 -17.30
N LEU A 13 -2.82 11.28 -18.23
CA LEU A 13 -2.73 11.59 -19.66
C LEU A 13 -3.34 12.97 -19.98
N GLU A 14 -4.46 13.33 -19.35
CA GLU A 14 -5.09 14.66 -19.43
C GLU A 14 -4.16 15.76 -18.90
N ALA A 15 -3.38 15.45 -17.86
CA ALA A 15 -2.32 16.31 -17.33
C ALA A 15 -1.04 16.33 -18.21
N ALA A 16 -1.13 15.84 -19.45
CA ALA A 16 -0.05 15.78 -20.44
C ALA A 16 1.16 14.91 -20.06
N TRP A 17 0.99 13.93 -19.15
CA TRP A 17 2.02 12.93 -18.93
C TRP A 17 2.09 11.99 -20.14
N SER A 18 3.30 11.57 -20.52
CA SER A 18 3.41 10.49 -21.49
C SER A 18 2.90 9.18 -20.89
N ARG A 19 2.45 8.27 -21.75
CA ARG A 19 2.07 6.90 -21.34
C ARG A 19 3.23 6.18 -20.62
N GLY A 20 4.47 6.44 -21.05
CA GLY A 20 5.67 5.87 -20.44
C GLY A 20 5.91 6.36 -19.02
N GLU A 21 5.76 7.66 -18.77
CA GLU A 21 5.86 8.25 -17.44
C GLU A 21 4.74 7.75 -16.52
N THR A 22 3.50 7.72 -17.04
CA THR A 22 2.32 7.24 -16.32
C THR A 22 2.51 5.81 -15.82
N LEU A 23 2.86 4.88 -16.71
CA LEU A 23 3.06 3.47 -16.33
C LEU A 23 4.25 3.28 -15.40
N ARG A 24 5.33 4.06 -15.57
CA ARG A 24 6.50 3.99 -14.68
C ARG A 24 6.15 4.44 -13.27
N SER A 25 5.43 5.56 -13.14
CA SER A 25 4.99 6.09 -11.85
C SER A 25 4.02 5.15 -11.16
N LEU A 26 3.04 4.60 -11.89
CA LEU A 26 2.08 3.65 -11.32
C LEU A 26 2.76 2.38 -10.79
N LYS A 27 3.74 1.83 -11.54
CA LYS A 27 4.53 0.68 -11.06
C LYS A 27 5.27 0.98 -9.77
N ARG A 28 5.86 2.17 -9.63
CA ARG A 28 6.55 2.59 -8.41
C ARG A 28 5.58 2.75 -7.25
N LEU A 29 4.41 3.32 -7.48
CA LEU A 29 3.37 3.47 -6.47
C LEU A 29 2.90 2.10 -5.95
N ILE A 30 2.61 1.16 -6.84
CA ILE A 30 2.23 -0.22 -6.47
C ILE A 30 3.34 -0.90 -5.67
N ALA A 31 4.61 -0.73 -6.08
CA ALA A 31 5.73 -1.29 -5.34
C ALA A 31 5.86 -0.68 -3.93
N ALA A 32 5.69 0.64 -3.80
CA ALA A 32 5.70 1.33 -2.51
C ALA A 32 4.56 0.85 -1.61
N ASP A 33 3.34 0.76 -2.14
CA ASP A 33 2.17 0.26 -1.41
C ASP A 33 2.39 -1.17 -0.92
N ASN A 34 2.87 -2.07 -1.78
CA ASN A 34 3.17 -3.45 -1.40
C ASN A 34 4.20 -3.54 -0.26
N MET A 35 5.25 -2.71 -0.29
CA MET A 35 6.23 -2.65 0.80
C MET A 35 5.60 -2.13 2.10
N THR A 36 4.79 -1.07 2.03
CA THR A 36 4.09 -0.50 3.18
C THR A 36 3.06 -1.47 3.77
N GLN A 37 2.27 -2.16 2.95
CA GLN A 37 1.31 -3.17 3.42
C GLN A 37 1.99 -4.30 4.17
N LYS A 38 3.17 -4.76 3.70
CA LYS A 38 3.94 -5.79 4.39
C LYS A 38 4.42 -5.33 5.78
N GLU A 39 4.93 -4.11 5.88
CA GLU A 39 5.38 -3.57 7.18
C GLU A 39 4.18 -3.32 8.11
N ASN A 40 3.07 -2.78 7.58
CA ASN A 40 1.84 -2.62 8.35
C ASN A 40 1.34 -3.97 8.88
N ALA A 41 1.28 -5.01 8.06
CA ALA A 41 0.88 -6.35 8.49
C ALA A 41 1.79 -6.90 9.60
N ARG A 42 3.10 -6.64 9.52
CA ARG A 42 4.06 -7.00 10.58
C ARG A 42 3.76 -6.24 11.87
N THR A 43 3.58 -4.93 11.81
CA THR A 43 3.26 -4.08 12.97
C THR A 43 1.92 -4.46 13.59
N GLU A 44 0.90 -4.70 12.78
CA GLU A 44 -0.42 -5.15 13.24
C GLU A 44 -0.35 -6.51 13.93
N THR A 45 0.46 -7.43 13.40
CA THR A 45 0.72 -8.73 14.04
C THR A 45 1.38 -8.55 15.40
N GLN A 46 2.42 -7.71 15.49
CA GLN A 46 3.08 -7.41 16.77
C GLN A 46 2.11 -6.78 17.77
N LEU A 47 1.26 -5.86 17.31
CA LEU A 47 0.24 -5.22 18.14
C LEU A 47 -0.82 -6.23 18.61
N ALA A 48 -1.23 -7.17 17.77
CA ALA A 48 -2.17 -8.22 18.15
C ALA A 48 -1.58 -9.14 19.23
N ILE A 49 -0.30 -9.54 19.08
CA ILE A 49 0.42 -10.33 20.09
C ILE A 49 0.52 -9.54 21.40
N ALA A 50 0.95 -8.28 21.34
CA ALA A 50 1.03 -7.38 22.50
C ALA A 50 -0.31 -7.32 23.26
N ARG A 51 -1.41 -7.12 22.53
CA ARG A 51 -2.77 -7.11 23.09
C ARG A 51 -3.16 -8.44 23.71
N ALA A 52 -2.75 -9.56 23.12
CA ALA A 52 -3.00 -10.89 23.68
C ALA A 52 -2.20 -11.13 24.97
N MET A 53 -0.93 -10.73 25.04
CA MET A 53 -0.09 -10.86 26.24
C MET A 53 -0.65 -10.04 27.40
N MET A 54 -1.05 -8.79 27.15
CA MET A 54 -1.70 -7.94 28.15
C MET A 54 -3.00 -8.58 28.67
N ARG A 55 -3.85 -9.12 27.80
CA ARG A 55 -5.09 -9.80 28.21
C ARG A 55 -4.83 -11.07 29.02
N ALA A 56 -3.73 -11.77 28.73
CA ALA A 56 -3.33 -12.97 29.45
C ALA A 56 -2.58 -12.68 30.76
N GLY A 57 -2.36 -11.40 31.11
CA GLY A 57 -1.56 -11.01 32.28
C GLY A 57 -0.10 -11.43 32.17
N LYS A 58 0.42 -11.66 30.97
CA LYS A 58 1.80 -12.08 30.72
C LYS A 58 2.70 -10.86 30.56
N PRO A 59 3.94 -10.88 31.11
CA PRO A 59 4.93 -9.85 30.82
C PRO A 59 5.30 -9.90 29.32
N PHE A 60 5.69 -8.73 28.80
CA PHE A 60 6.12 -8.51 27.43
C PHE A 60 7.48 -9.14 27.12
#